data_AF-A0AAD5QSW3-F1
#
_entry.id   AF-A0AAD5QSW3-F1
#
_cell.length_a   1.000
_cell.length_b   1.000
_cell.length_c   1.000
_cell.angle_alpha   90.00
_cell.angle_beta   90.00
_cell.angle_gamma   90.00
#
_symmetry.space_group_name_H-M   'P 1'
#
loop_
_entity.id
_entity.type
_entity.pdbx_description
1 polymer ?
#
loop_
_entity_poly.entity_id
_entity_poly.type
_entity_poly.pdbx_seq_one_letter_code
_entity_poly.pdbx_strand_id
1 'polypeptide(L)'
;YWSVYGAGPSGETPAYFTEFRPFAGWTTPTVKQFGQAEFVCNVKVNRNVYVANTTSMNSVKMEKFKNTQEISVGGLGLKNTAFTGKPEIKLLAST
;
A
#
# COMPACT_ATOMS: atom_id res chain seq x y z
N TYR A 1 -14.42 5.36 -1.37
CA TYR A 1 -15.76 4.89 -0.99
C TYR A 1 -15.67 3.41 -0.63
N TRP A 2 -16.73 2.82 -0.09
CA TRP A 2 -16.78 1.40 0.21
C TRP A 2 -17.94 0.76 -0.56
N SER A 3 -17.71 -0.39 -1.18
CA SER A 3 -18.75 -1.20 -1.82
C SER A 3 -18.32 -2.65 -1.68
N VAL A 4 -19.03 -3.43 -0.87
CA VAL A 4 -18.77 -4.85 -0.59
C VAL A 4 -20.11 -5.58 -0.50
N TYR A 5 -20.14 -6.88 -0.79
CA TYR A 5 -21.32 -7.73 -0.57
C TYR A 5 -21.43 -8.18 0.89
N GLY A 6 -20.33 -8.18 1.63
CA GLY A 6 -20.30 -8.57 3.03
C GLY A 6 -18.88 -8.64 3.60
N ALA A 7 -18.75 -9.26 4.78
CA ALA A 7 -17.46 -9.51 5.41
C ALA A 7 -16.83 -10.82 4.91
N GLY A 8 -15.50 -10.88 4.95
CA GLY A 8 -14.70 -12.03 4.55
C GLY A 8 -14.51 -12.14 3.03
N PRO A 9 -13.69 -13.10 2.57
CA PRO A 9 -13.31 -13.21 1.16
C PRO A 9 -14.49 -13.39 0.20
N SER A 10 -15.56 -14.05 0.63
CA SER A 10 -16.78 -14.22 -0.17
C SER A 10 -17.62 -12.94 -0.31
N GLY A 11 -17.31 -11.91 0.49
CA GLY A 11 -17.99 -10.62 0.47
C GLY A 11 -17.32 -9.57 -0.42
N GLU A 12 -16.21 -9.92 -1.08
CA GLU A 12 -15.47 -8.99 -1.95
C GLU A 12 -16.29 -8.55 -3.17
N THR A 13 -16.09 -7.29 -3.58
CA THR A 13 -16.48 -6.81 -4.92
C THR A 13 -15.24 -6.67 -5.79
N PRO A 14 -15.39 -6.49 -7.12
CA PRO A 14 -14.24 -6.32 -7.99
C PRO A 14 -13.37 -5.10 -7.61
N ALA A 15 -12.05 -5.23 -7.71
CA ALA A 15 -11.08 -4.19 -7.38
C ALA A 15 -10.94 -3.11 -8.47
N TYR A 16 -12.06 -2.52 -8.91
CA TYR A 16 -12.10 -1.40 -9.86
C TYR A 16 -13.26 -0.44 -9.55
N PHE A 17 -13.36 0.65 -10.30
CA PHE A 17 -14.23 1.80 -9.97
C PHE A 17 -15.52 1.92 -10.79
N THR A 18 -15.89 0.92 -11.61
CA THR A 18 -17.02 1.03 -12.56
C THR A 18 -18.38 1.27 -11.90
N GLU A 19 -18.55 0.87 -10.64
CA GLU A 19 -19.79 1.06 -9.86
C GLU A 19 -19.83 2.36 -9.05
N PHE A 20 -18.81 3.22 -9.17
CA PHE A 20 -18.77 4.48 -8.44
C PHE A 20 -19.95 5.37 -8.82
N ARG A 21 -20.62 5.90 -7.80
CA ARG A 21 -21.67 6.92 -7.96
C ARG A 21 -21.16 8.21 -7.30
N PRO A 22 -21.12 9.34 -8.02
CA PRO A 22 -20.73 10.63 -7.44
C PRO A 22 -21.58 11.00 -6.23
N PHE A 23 -20.96 11.56 -5.20
CA PHE A 23 -21.65 12.05 -4.00
C PHE A 23 -20.89 13.19 -3.34
N ALA A 24 -21.60 14.13 -2.69
CA ALA A 24 -21.01 15.21 -1.89
C ALA A 24 -19.84 15.97 -2.59
N GLY A 25 -19.98 16.23 -3.90
CA GLY A 25 -18.94 16.91 -4.69
C GLY A 25 -17.77 16.02 -5.13
N TRP A 26 -17.72 14.76 -4.70
CA TRP A 26 -16.76 13.79 -5.18
C TRP A 26 -17.23 13.17 -6.50
N THR A 27 -16.64 13.62 -7.60
CA THR A 27 -17.03 13.23 -8.97
C THR A 27 -16.13 12.17 -9.60
N THR A 28 -14.93 11.93 -9.06
CA THR A 28 -13.95 10.99 -9.62
C THR A 28 -13.34 10.13 -8.51
N PRO A 29 -13.49 8.79 -8.55
CA PRO A 29 -13.00 7.93 -7.50
C PRO A 29 -11.47 7.80 -7.56
N THR A 30 -10.82 7.93 -6.41
CA THR A 30 -9.38 7.72 -6.25
C THR A 30 -9.05 6.49 -5.41
N VAL A 31 -9.99 6.05 -4.57
CA VAL A 31 -9.86 4.89 -3.68
C VAL A 31 -11.20 4.21 -3.42
N LYS A 32 -11.18 2.88 -3.39
CA LYS A 32 -12.31 2.00 -3.09
C LYS A 32 -11.87 0.91 -2.13
N GLN A 33 -12.62 0.71 -1.05
CA GLN A 33 -12.55 -0.51 -0.26
C GLN A 33 -13.45 -1.56 -0.90
N PHE A 34 -12.84 -2.64 -1.41
CA PHE A 34 -13.52 -3.71 -2.13
C PHE A 34 -13.62 -5.00 -1.31
N GLY A 35 -12.90 -5.09 -0.18
CA GLY A 35 -12.92 -6.21 0.74
C GLY A 35 -12.86 -5.77 2.20
N GLN A 36 -13.51 -6.52 3.09
CA GLN A 36 -13.64 -6.20 4.52
C GLN A 36 -13.41 -7.42 5.40
N ALA A 37 -12.74 -7.21 6.53
CA ALA A 37 -12.57 -8.23 7.57
C ALA A 37 -11.94 -9.54 7.05
N GLU A 38 -10.97 -9.43 6.16
CA GLU A 38 -10.24 -10.57 5.59
C GLU A 38 -8.99 -10.88 6.40
N PHE A 39 -8.60 -12.15 6.44
CA PHE A 39 -7.32 -12.57 7.03
C PHE A 39 -6.26 -12.69 5.96
N VAL A 40 -5.23 -11.84 6.03
CA VAL A 40 -4.03 -11.91 5.21
C VAL A 40 -2.85 -12.14 6.15
N CYS A 41 -2.13 -13.25 5.97
CA CYS A 41 -1.02 -13.64 6.87
C CYS A 41 -1.40 -13.55 8.35
N ASN A 42 -2.57 -14.09 8.71
CA ASN A 42 -3.14 -14.09 10.07
C ASN A 42 -3.48 -12.70 10.65
N VAL A 43 -3.42 -11.63 9.86
CA VAL A 43 -3.83 -10.28 10.25
C VAL A 43 -5.19 -9.97 9.63
N LYS A 44 -6.12 -9.46 10.44
CA LYS A 44 -7.43 -9.01 9.97
C LYS A 44 -7.32 -7.62 9.33
N VAL A 45 -7.64 -7.51 8.04
CA VAL A 45 -7.47 -6.29 7.24
C VAL A 45 -8.71 -5.98 6.40
N ASN A 46 -8.78 -4.74 5.92
CA ASN A 46 -9.64 -4.36 4.80
C ASN A 46 -8.75 -4.17 3.56
N ARG A 47 -9.30 -4.49 2.38
CA ARG A 47 -8.56 -4.39 1.12
C ARG A 47 -9.09 -3.25 0.28
N ASN A 48 -8.16 -2.44 -0.20
CA ASN A 48 -8.43 -1.23 -0.96
C ASN A 48 -7.75 -1.29 -2.33
N VAL A 49 -8.41 -0.74 -3.35
CA VAL A 49 -7.80 -0.39 -4.63
C VAL A 49 -7.71 1.13 -4.73
N TYR A 50 -6.60 1.62 -5.27
CA TYR A 50 -6.33 3.03 -5.47
C TYR A 50 -5.86 3.27 -6.91
N VAL A 51 -6.13 4.46 -7.43
CA VAL A 51 -5.54 4.91 -8.68
C VAL A 51 -4.04 5.06 -8.46
N ALA A 52 -3.24 4.18 -9.07
CA ALA A 52 -1.79 4.35 -9.09
C ALA A 52 -1.45 5.34 -10.21
N ASN A 53 -0.96 6.53 -9.84
CA ASN A 53 -0.39 7.44 -10.81
C ASN A 53 0.88 6.79 -11.39
N THR A 54 0.80 6.29 -12.62
CA THR A 54 1.90 5.64 -13.34
C THR A 54 2.93 6.66 -13.83
N THR A 55 3.32 7.64 -13.01
CA THR A 55 4.62 8.28 -13.20
C THR A 55 5.67 7.24 -12.84
N SER A 56 5.99 6.36 -13.81
CA SER A 56 7.00 5.30 -13.78
C SER A 56 7.57 5.13 -12.37
N MET A 57 6.85 4.36 -11.53
CA MET A 57 7.47 3.82 -10.33
C MET A 57 8.53 2.88 -10.86
N ASN A 58 9.71 3.42 -11.15
CA ASN A 58 10.88 2.61 -11.41
C ASN A 58 10.93 1.69 -10.21
N SER A 59 10.76 0.38 -10.46
CA SER A 59 11.05 -0.62 -9.46
C SER A 59 12.45 -0.27 -8.97
N VAL A 60 12.54 0.20 -7.73
CA VAL A 60 13.83 0.36 -7.08
C VAL A 60 14.35 -1.06 -7.03
N LYS A 61 15.28 -1.39 -7.93
CA LYS A 61 15.97 -2.66 -7.88
C LYS A 61 16.57 -2.72 -6.48
N MET A 62 16.20 -3.74 -5.72
CA MET A 62 16.92 -4.05 -4.50
C MET A 62 18.36 -4.25 -4.93
N GLU A 63 19.25 -3.39 -4.45
CA GLU A 63 20.67 -3.55 -4.74
C GLU A 63 21.10 -4.94 -4.29
N LYS A 64 21.83 -5.60 -5.19
CA LYS A 64 22.24 -7.00 -4.98
C LYS A 64 23.09 -7.03 -3.72
N PHE A 65 22.64 -7.78 -2.71
CA PHE A 65 23.33 -7.95 -1.42
C PHE A 65 24.77 -8.42 -1.67
N LYS A 66 25.74 -7.50 -1.69
CA LYS A 66 27.14 -7.81 -1.99
C LYS A 66 27.91 -7.91 -0.70
N ASN A 67 27.84 -9.08 -0.04
CA ASN A 67 28.78 -9.59 0.99
C ASN A 67 29.26 -8.64 2.10
N THR A 68 28.53 -7.57 2.40
CA THR A 68 28.64 -6.82 3.66
C THR A 68 27.29 -6.92 4.35
N GLN A 69 27.30 -7.21 5.65
CA GLN A 69 26.12 -7.41 6.51
C GLN A 69 25.32 -6.10 6.73
N GLU A 70 25.27 -5.24 5.73
CA GLU A 70 24.62 -3.94 5.76
C GLU A 70 23.14 -4.13 5.42
N ILE A 71 22.29 -3.91 6.42
CA ILE A 71 20.84 -3.92 6.22
C ILE A 71 20.48 -2.71 5.35
N SER A 72 20.18 -2.96 4.08
CA SER A 72 19.66 -1.94 3.18
C SER A 72 18.17 -1.73 3.46
N VAL A 73 17.83 -0.62 4.11
CA VAL A 73 16.44 -0.23 4.36
C VAL A 73 15.95 0.58 3.15
N GLY A 74 15.09 -0.04 2.33
CA GLY A 74 14.52 0.60 1.14
C GLY A 74 13.48 1.66 1.51
N GLY A 75 13.63 2.86 0.95
CA GLY A 75 12.60 3.90 1.00
C GLY A 75 11.50 3.63 -0.03
N LEU A 76 10.23 3.77 0.37
CA LEU A 76 9.11 3.76 -0.57
C LEU A 76 9.20 5.02 -1.45
N GLY A 77 9.54 4.85 -2.72
CA GLY A 77 9.82 5.92 -3.68
C GLY A 77 8.60 6.74 -4.10
N LEU A 78 7.88 7.35 -3.15
CA LEU A 78 6.93 8.41 -3.45
C LEU A 78 7.70 9.67 -3.84
N LYS A 79 7.57 10.10 -5.10
CA LYS A 79 7.97 11.46 -5.47
C LYS A 79 7.17 12.44 -4.60
N ASN A 80 7.89 13.20 -3.78
CA ASN A 80 7.45 14.17 -2.74
C ASN A 80 7.53 13.74 -1.27
N THR A 81 8.04 12.54 -0.94
CA THR A 81 8.61 12.32 0.40
C THR A 81 10.13 12.26 0.26
N ALA A 82 10.77 13.42 0.23
CA ALA A 82 12.22 13.48 0.33
C ALA A 82 12.63 13.03 1.74
N PHE A 83 12.85 11.73 1.92
CA PHE A 83 13.68 11.28 3.02
C PHE A 83 15.12 11.67 2.65
N THR A 84 15.56 12.81 3.16
CA THR A 84 16.89 13.38 2.88
C THR A 84 17.99 12.76 3.74
N GLY A 85 17.66 11.80 4.62
CA GLY A 85 18.61 11.07 5.45
C GLY A 85 18.95 9.69 4.91
N LYS A 86 20.09 9.13 5.31
CA LYS A 86 20.28 7.67 5.27
C LYS A 86 19.41 7.06 6.37
N PRO A 87 18.52 6.10 6.06
CA PRO A 87 17.78 5.39 7.10
C PRO A 87 18.75 4.48 7.86
N GLU A 88 18.96 4.76 9.14
CA GLU A 88 19.79 3.95 10.03
C GLU A 88 18.91 3.25 11.07
N ILE A 89 19.14 1.95 11.28
CA ILE A 89 18.53 1.20 12.39
C ILE A 89 19.47 1.32 13.58
N LYS A 90 19.05 2.04 14.62
CA LYS A 90 19.78 2.06 15.89
C LYS A 90 19.42 0.80 16.68
N LEU A 91 20.33 -0.16 16.77
CA LEU A 91 20.20 -1.25 17.75
C LEU A 91 20.34 -0.64 19.15
N LEU A 92 19.26 -0.66 19.92
CA LEU A 92 19.34 -0.44 21.35
C LEU A 92 19.90 -1.72 21.97
N ALA A 93 21.16 -1.67 22.42
CA ALA A 93 21.70 -2.75 23.25
C ALA A 93 20.94 -2.75 24.58
N SER A 94 20.33 -3.89 24.90
CA SER A 94 19.78 -4.12 26.24
C SER A 94 20.95 -4.20 27.21
N THR A 95 20.92 -3.36 28.24
CA THR A 95 21.82 -3.45 29.41
C THR A 95 21.34 -4.53 30.35
#